data_AF-A0A954K3T8-F1
#
_entry.id   AF-A0A954K3T8-F1
#
_cell.length_a   1.000
_cell.length_b   1.000
_cell.length_c   1.000
_cell.angle_alpha   90.00
_cell.angle_beta   90.00
_cell.angle_gamma   90.00
#
_symmetry.space_group_name_H-M   'P 1'
#
loop_
_entity.id
_entity.type
_entity.pdbx_description
1 polymer ?
#
loop_
_entity_poly.entity_id
_entity_poly.type
_entity_poly.pdbx_seq_one_letter_code
_entity_poly.pdbx_strand_id
1 'polypeptide(L)' 'MISELINHNKVVVLTGAGVSAESGLPTIRNMNGLWNDDSIEEVASPCV' A
#
# COMPACT_ATOMS: atom_id res chain seq x y z
N MET A 1 8.06 14.31 -16.34
CA MET A 1 7.72 13.47 -15.17
C MET A 1 8.77 12.40 -14.91
N ILE A 2 8.76 11.21 -15.54
CA ILE A 2 9.83 10.21 -15.28
C ILE A 2 11.20 10.72 -15.78
N SER A 3 11.23 11.44 -16.90
CA SER A 3 12.44 12.04 -17.46
C SER A 3 13.15 13.01 -16.52
N GLU A 4 12.43 13.69 -15.62
CA GLU A 4 13.03 14.62 -14.65
C GLU A 4 13.70 13.89 -13.48
N LEU A 5 13.26 12.66 -13.18
CA LEU A 5 13.90 11.83 -12.15
C LEU A 5 15.28 11.31 -12.58
N ILE A 6 15.52 11.21 -13.90
CA ILE A 6 16.74 10.62 -14.48
C ILE A 6 17.99 11.46 -14.15
N ASN A 7 17.83 12.76 -13.87
CA ASN A 7 18.95 13.67 -13.54
C ASN A 7 19.23 13.81 -12.03
N HIS A 8 18.50 13.07 -11.17
CA HIS A 8 18.73 13.13 -9.73
C HIS A 8 19.61 11.97 -9.25
N ASN A 9 20.70 12.30 -8.56
CA ASN A 9 21.65 11.30 -8.04
C ASN A 9 21.06 10.41 -6.93
N LYS A 10 19.93 10.78 -6.34
CA LYS A 10 19.25 10.03 -5.28
C LYS A 10 17.73 10.17 -5.43
N VAL A 11 17.07 9.09 -5.79
CA VAL A 11 15.60 9.01 -5.91
C VAL A 11 15.08 7.95 -4.96
N VAL A 12 14.04 8.28 -4.20
CA VAL A 12 13.36 7.35 -3.29
C VAL A 12 11.87 7.38 -3.60
N VAL A 13 11.26 6.21 -3.64
CA VAL A 13 9.82 6.06 -3.85
C VAL A 13 9.23 5.39 -2.61
N LEU A 14 8.33 6.09 -1.93
CA LEU A 14 7.51 5.52 -0.87
C LEU A 14 6.21 5.03 -1.51
N THR A 15 5.95 3.73 -1.40
CA THR A 15 4.72 3.12 -1.90
C THR A 15 3.82 2.68 -0.75
N GLY A 16 2.55 2.45 -1.05
CA GLY A 16 1.59 1.84 -0.13
C GLY A 16 0.99 0.56 -0.73
N ALA A 17 0.09 -0.09 0.01
CA ALA A 17 -0.57 -1.34 -0.40
C ALA A 17 -1.27 -1.27 -1.77
N GLY A 18 -1.62 -0.07 -2.24
CA GLY A 18 -2.21 0.15 -3.56
C GLY A 18 -1.37 -0.38 -4.73
N VAL A 19 -0.03 -0.35 -4.63
CA VAL A 19 0.83 -0.88 -5.69
C VAL A 19 0.65 -2.40 -5.88
N SER A 20 0.22 -3.09 -4.84
CA SER A 20 0.06 -4.55 -4.84
C SER A 20 -1.34 -5.01 -5.27
N ALA A 21 -2.27 -4.08 -5.51
CA ALA A 21 -3.66 -4.41 -5.87
C ALA A 21 -3.74 -5.24 -7.17
N GLU A 22 -2.91 -4.91 -8.15
CA GLU A 22 -2.88 -5.58 -9.46
C GLU A 22 -2.31 -7.00 -9.38
N SER A 23 -1.57 -7.32 -8.31
CA SER A 23 -1.08 -8.67 -8.01
C SER A 23 -2.10 -9.54 -7.27
N GLY A 24 -3.34 -9.05 -7.12
CA GLY A 24 -4.42 -9.77 -6.43
C GLY A 24 -4.38 -9.67 -4.91
N LEU A 25 -3.54 -8.79 -4.35
CA LEU A 25 -3.54 -8.55 -2.90
C LEU A 25 -4.59 -7.48 -2.54
N PRO A 26 -5.47 -7.74 -1.57
CA PRO A 26 -6.42 -6.74 -1.11
C PRO A 26 -5.67 -5.57 -0.47
N THR A 27 -6.13 -4.36 -0.74
CA THR A 27 -5.57 -3.17 -0.11
C THR A 27 -6.38 -2.79 1.12
N ILE A 28 -5.80 -1.95 1.96
CA ILE A 28 -6.39 -1.60 3.26
C ILE A 28 -7.72 -0.84 3.09
N ARG A 29 -7.80 0.12 2.15
CA ARG A 29 -8.92 1.09 2.04
C ARG A 29 -9.67 1.07 0.71
N ASN A 30 -9.53 0.01 -0.10
CA ASN A 30 -10.28 -0.07 -1.36
C ASN A 30 -11.77 -0.38 -1.13
N MET A 31 -12.57 -0.32 -2.19
CA MET A 31 -13.99 -0.71 -2.15
C MET A 31 -14.21 -2.14 -1.63
N ASN A 32 -13.28 -3.05 -1.90
CA ASN A 32 -13.20 -4.41 -1.38
C ASN A 32 -11.99 -4.58 -0.42
N GLY A 33 -11.65 -3.50 0.30
CA GLY A 33 -10.48 -3.48 1.16
C GLY A 33 -10.73 -4.10 2.53
N LEU A 34 -9.65 -4.48 3.20
CA LEU A 34 -9.69 -5.18 4.49
C LEU A 34 -10.47 -4.42 5.58
N TRP A 35 -10.57 -3.09 5.50
CA TRP A 35 -11.34 -2.27 6.45
C TRP A 35 -12.87 -2.42 6.31
N ASN A 36 -13.35 -2.97 5.21
CA ASN A 36 -14.78 -3.19 4.98
C ASN A 36 -15.23 -4.58 5.44
N ASP A 37 -14.32 -5.55 5.49
CA ASP A 37 -14.63 -6.96 5.75
C ASP A 37 -14.20 -7.43 7.15
N ASP A 38 -13.08 -6.93 7.68
CA ASP A 38 -12.51 -7.35 8.98
C ASP A 38 -12.36 -6.17 9.96
N SER A 39 -12.49 -6.45 11.27
CA SER A 39 -12.17 -5.50 12.34
C SER A 39 -10.67 -5.20 12.32
N ILE A 40 -10.28 -3.93 12.08
CA ILE A 40 -8.87 -3.55 11.92
C ILE A 40 -8.06 -3.83 13.20
N GLU A 41 -8.69 -3.72 14.36
CA GLU A 41 -8.08 -4.00 15.66
C GLU A 41 -7.79 -5.49 15.87
N GLU A 42 -8.52 -6.39 15.22
CA GLU A 42 -8.28 -7.83 15.33
C GLU A 42 -7.11 -8.28 14.45
N VAL A 43 -6.85 -7.58 13.34
CA VAL A 43 -5.83 -7.96 12.35
C VAL A 43 -4.55 -7.13 12.43
N ALA A 44 -4.59 -5.94 13.03
CA ALA A 44 -3.48 -4.99 13.08
C ALA A 44 -3.14 -4.52 14.51
N SER A 45 -3.44 -5.33 15.52
CA SER A 45 -2.96 -5.13 16.89
C SER A 45 -1.66 -5.90 17.15
N PRO A 46 -0.85 -5.50 18.14
CA PRO A 46 0.26 -6.30 18.61
C PRO A 46 -0.22 -7.71 18.96
N CYS A 47 0.48 -8.73 18.49
CA CYS A 47 0.26 -10.09 19.00
C CYS A 47 0.64 -10.08 20.48
N VAL A 48 -0.31 -10.43 21.35
CA VAL A 48 -0.02 -10.83 22.73
C VAL A 48 0.71 -12.16 22.77
#